data_AF-A0A938E965-F1
#
_entry.id   AF-A0A938E965-F1
#
_cell.length_a   1.000
_cell.length_b   1.000
_cell.length_c   1.000
_cell.angle_alpha   90.00
_cell.angle_beta   90.00
_cell.angle_gamma   90.00
#
_symmetry.space_group_name_H-M   'P 1'
#
loop_
_entity.id
_entity.type
_entity.pdbx_description
1 polymer ?
#
loop_
_entity_poly.entity_id
_entity_poly.type
_entity_poly.pdbx_seq_one_letter_code
_entity_poly.pdbx_strand_id
1 'polypeptide(L)'
;MFFWATLLATLLHLDKFHLGAGGTAARVAGWAWLIVYIVLPPLTTLGLIRQRMAGGSDSPRVALLPRAYRLALLLTGIALLAVGQVVFVAPGVGDDIWPWPVTSLTMRAMAAWMLALGTALLAIAWENDADRIVPGALGIVPGPALLAIGLARFPPDDWRAGAVYVVVLAAVASLGLLGLSFWRRWLSSTRAVPTPAAIPES
;
A
#
# COMPACT_ATOMS: atom_id res chain seq x y z
N MET A 1 -3.17 -2.94 -8.60
CA MET A 1 -4.20 -1.94 -8.25
C MET A 1 -3.64 -0.53 -8.23
N PHE A 2 -2.68 -0.21 -7.34
CA PHE A 2 -2.03 1.12 -7.24
C PHE A 2 -1.65 1.74 -8.59
N PHE A 3 -0.74 1.09 -9.33
CA PHE A 3 -0.18 1.64 -10.58
C PHE A 3 -1.24 1.94 -11.63
N TRP A 4 -2.27 1.09 -11.72
CA TRP A 4 -3.39 1.30 -12.64
C TRP A 4 -4.27 2.49 -12.22
N ALA A 5 -4.56 2.64 -10.91
CA ALA A 5 -5.33 3.77 -10.39
C ALA A 5 -4.57 5.10 -10.56
N THR A 6 -3.25 5.14 -10.30
CA THR A 6 -2.43 6.33 -10.52
C THR A 6 -2.27 6.67 -11.99
N LEU A 7 -2.19 5.68 -12.89
CA LEU A 7 -2.22 5.92 -14.33
C LEU A 7 -3.55 6.56 -14.74
N LEU A 8 -4.68 6.00 -14.29
CA LEU A 8 -5.99 6.57 -14.60
C LEU A 8 -6.12 8.01 -14.09
N ALA A 9 -5.71 8.28 -12.85
CA ALA A 9 -5.70 9.64 -12.30
C ALA A 9 -4.80 10.59 -13.12
N THR A 10 -3.65 10.11 -13.58
CA THR A 10 -2.73 10.86 -14.46
C THR A 10 -3.39 11.20 -15.78
N LEU A 11 -4.04 10.23 -16.43
CA LEU A 11 -4.73 10.47 -17.71
C LEU A 11 -5.89 11.46 -17.56
N LEU A 12 -6.63 11.40 -16.44
CA LEU A 12 -7.73 12.33 -16.14
C LEU A 12 -7.26 13.76 -15.86
N HIS A 13 -5.98 13.97 -15.53
CA HIS A 13 -5.40 15.25 -15.17
C HIS A 13 -4.12 15.55 -15.96
N LEU A 14 -4.05 15.05 -17.20
CA LEU A 14 -2.87 15.18 -18.03
C LEU A 14 -2.52 16.66 -18.30
N ASP A 15 -3.52 17.54 -18.28
CA ASP A 15 -3.41 18.99 -18.38
C ASP A 15 -2.57 19.62 -17.24
N LYS A 16 -2.50 18.97 -16.08
CA LYS A 16 -1.70 19.43 -14.93
C LYS A 16 -0.23 19.05 -15.04
N PHE A 17 0.13 18.17 -15.97
CA PHE A 17 1.53 17.79 -16.19
C PHE A 17 2.22 18.79 -17.11
N HIS A 18 3.44 19.16 -16.74
CA HIS A 18 4.27 20.12 -17.47
C HIS A 18 4.86 19.50 -18.76
N LEU A 19 4.05 18.98 -19.68
CA LEU A 19 4.56 18.21 -20.84
C LEU A 19 5.13 19.09 -21.96
N GLY A 20 4.54 20.28 -22.16
CA GLY A 20 4.97 21.27 -23.17
C GLY A 20 5.25 22.67 -22.61
N ALA A 21 4.93 22.93 -21.35
CA ALA A 21 5.02 24.25 -20.72
C ALA A 21 5.83 24.21 -19.41
N GLY A 22 6.38 25.35 -18.99
CA GLY A 22 7.22 25.46 -17.79
C GLY A 22 8.73 25.29 -18.05
N GLY A 23 9.52 25.38 -16.97
CA GLY A 23 10.97 25.24 -17.03
C GLY A 23 11.43 23.81 -17.40
N THR A 24 12.66 23.67 -17.89
CA THR A 24 13.21 22.38 -18.34
C THR A 24 13.10 21.28 -17.30
N ALA A 25 13.40 21.58 -16.03
CA ALA A 25 13.27 20.61 -14.95
C ALA A 25 11.84 20.10 -14.74
N ALA A 26 10.84 21.00 -14.80
CA ALA A 26 9.43 20.64 -14.68
C ALA A 26 8.97 19.73 -15.84
N ARG A 27 9.47 20.01 -17.06
CA ARG A 27 9.18 19.19 -18.24
C ARG A 27 9.80 17.81 -18.15
N VAL A 28 11.07 17.73 -17.77
CA VAL A 28 11.76 16.44 -17.55
C VAL A 28 11.01 15.63 -16.49
N ALA A 29 10.64 16.24 -15.36
CA ALA A 29 9.89 15.58 -14.31
C ALA A 29 8.50 15.10 -14.80
N GLY A 30 7.79 15.94 -15.55
CA GLY A 30 6.48 15.61 -16.13
C GLY A 30 6.54 14.38 -17.02
N TRP A 31 7.50 14.33 -17.95
CA TRP A 31 7.72 13.18 -18.83
C TRP A 31 8.19 11.94 -18.06
N ALA A 32 9.13 12.09 -17.13
CA ALA A 32 9.63 10.99 -16.32
C ALA A 32 8.49 10.29 -15.55
N TRP A 33 7.64 11.06 -14.88
CA TRP A 33 6.48 10.52 -14.16
C TRP A 33 5.46 9.87 -15.09
N LEU A 34 5.18 10.48 -16.25
CA LEU A 34 4.27 9.89 -17.24
C LEU A 34 4.77 8.51 -17.71
N ILE A 35 6.07 8.39 -18.02
CA ILE A 35 6.70 7.13 -18.41
C ILE A 35 6.54 6.09 -17.29
N VAL A 36 6.87 6.46 -16.05
CA VAL A 36 6.72 5.57 -14.88
C VAL A 36 5.28 5.07 -14.75
N TYR A 37 4.30 5.95 -14.86
CA TYR A 37 2.88 5.58 -14.72
C TYR A 37 2.36 4.73 -15.87
N ILE A 38 2.93 4.82 -17.07
CA ILE A 38 2.57 3.95 -18.21
C ILE A 38 3.28 2.59 -18.12
N VAL A 39 4.55 2.56 -17.71
CA VAL A 39 5.41 1.37 -17.79
C VAL A 39 5.25 0.45 -16.58
N LEU A 40 5.12 0.98 -15.36
CA LEU A 40 5.01 0.14 -14.16
C LEU A 40 3.75 -0.74 -14.09
N PRO A 41 2.53 -0.27 -14.46
CA PRO A 41 1.34 -1.13 -14.42
C PRO A 41 1.47 -2.43 -15.24
N PRO A 42 1.87 -2.41 -16.53
CA PRO A 42 2.02 -3.63 -17.31
C PRO A 42 3.19 -4.49 -16.82
N LEU A 43 4.33 -3.90 -16.43
CA LEU A 43 5.47 -4.67 -15.91
C LEU A 43 5.13 -5.43 -14.63
N THR A 44 4.46 -4.77 -13.68
CA THR A 44 4.05 -5.42 -12.41
C THR A 44 2.96 -6.47 -12.63
N THR A 45 2.04 -6.23 -13.57
CA THR A 45 1.03 -7.22 -13.96
C THR A 45 1.67 -8.45 -14.61
N LEU A 46 2.61 -8.25 -15.53
CA LEU A 46 3.36 -9.32 -16.18
C LEU A 46 4.22 -10.11 -15.19
N GLY A 47 4.89 -9.41 -14.27
CA GLY A 47 5.65 -10.04 -13.18
C GLY A 47 4.77 -10.95 -12.32
N LEU A 48 3.57 -10.48 -11.94
CA LEU A 48 2.60 -11.27 -11.20
C LEU A 48 2.10 -12.49 -11.98
N ILE A 49 1.80 -12.32 -13.27
CA ILE A 49 1.38 -13.43 -14.14
C ILE A 49 2.50 -14.48 -14.23
N ARG A 50 3.74 -14.04 -14.48
CA ARG A 50 4.92 -14.94 -14.52
C ARG A 50 5.14 -15.66 -13.19
N GLN A 51 5.02 -14.97 -12.07
CA GLN A 51 5.12 -15.56 -10.74
C GLN A 51 4.07 -16.65 -10.53
N ARG A 52 2.81 -16.42 -10.95
CA ARG A 52 1.74 -17.42 -10.86
C ARG A 52 1.95 -18.61 -11.79
N MET A 53 2.55 -18.40 -12.96
CA MET A 53 2.82 -19.46 -13.94
C MET A 53 4.04 -20.31 -13.58
N ALA A 54 4.96 -19.81 -12.73
CA ALA A 54 6.20 -20.51 -12.38
C ALA A 54 6.01 -21.78 -11.53
N GLY A 55 4.76 -22.18 -11.22
CA GLY A 55 4.46 -23.52 -10.72
C GLY A 55 5.00 -23.86 -9.33
N GLY A 56 5.11 -22.87 -8.43
CA GLY A 56 5.42 -23.12 -7.03
C GLY A 56 4.27 -23.82 -6.32
N SER A 57 4.57 -24.85 -5.51
CA SER A 57 3.58 -25.38 -4.57
C SER A 57 3.48 -24.45 -3.36
N ASP A 58 2.27 -24.02 -3.02
CA ASP A 58 2.05 -23.29 -1.78
C ASP A 58 2.32 -24.25 -0.62
N SER A 59 3.38 -23.98 0.16
CA SER A 59 3.60 -24.74 1.39
C SER A 59 2.36 -24.59 2.30
N PRO A 60 2.03 -25.61 3.11
CA PRO A 60 0.93 -25.49 4.06
C PRO A 60 1.10 -24.26 4.97
N ARG A 61 -0.02 -23.65 5.35
CA ARG A 61 -0.03 -22.55 6.34
C ARG A 61 0.30 -23.13 7.71
N VAL A 62 1.35 -22.65 8.34
CA VAL A 62 1.90 -23.21 9.59
C VAL A 62 1.77 -22.25 10.76
N ALA A 63 1.83 -20.94 10.51
CA ALA A 63 1.83 -19.92 11.55
C ALA A 63 0.57 -19.04 11.48
N LEU A 64 -0.59 -19.59 11.81
CA LEU A 64 -1.86 -18.86 11.69
C LEU A 64 -1.87 -17.54 12.48
N LEU A 65 -2.47 -16.50 11.90
CA LEU A 65 -2.63 -15.22 12.58
C LEU A 65 -3.66 -15.31 13.71
N PRO A 66 -3.47 -14.55 14.80
CA PRO A 66 -4.52 -14.39 15.80
C PRO A 66 -5.82 -13.88 15.17
N ARG A 67 -6.96 -14.48 15.51
CA ARG A 67 -8.27 -14.15 14.91
C ARG A 67 -8.61 -12.66 14.99
N ALA A 68 -8.33 -12.03 16.13
CA ALA A 68 -8.58 -10.60 16.32
C ALA A 68 -7.75 -9.73 15.37
N TYR A 69 -6.47 -10.06 15.20
CA TYR A 69 -5.58 -9.35 14.27
C TYR A 69 -6.05 -9.55 12.82
N ARG A 70 -6.41 -10.77 12.43
CA ARG A 70 -6.96 -11.06 11.10
C ARG A 70 -8.26 -10.29 10.84
N LEU A 71 -9.16 -10.21 11.82
CA LEU A 71 -10.40 -9.44 11.70
C LEU A 71 -10.12 -7.94 11.56
N ALA A 72 -9.18 -7.41 12.34
CA ALA A 72 -8.77 -6.00 12.23
C ALA A 72 -8.20 -5.68 10.85
N LEU A 73 -7.39 -6.57 10.27
CA LEU A 73 -6.89 -6.44 8.90
C LEU A 73 -8.02 -6.44 7.87
N LEU A 74 -9.00 -7.34 7.99
CA LEU A 74 -10.15 -7.42 7.09
C LEU A 74 -10.99 -6.14 7.14
N LEU A 75 -11.38 -5.71 8.34
CA LEU A 75 -12.21 -4.52 8.53
C LEU A 75 -11.51 -3.27 8.02
N THR A 76 -10.23 -3.09 8.36
CA THR A 76 -9.45 -1.94 7.90
C THR A 76 -9.23 -1.99 6.39
N GLY A 77 -8.97 -3.17 5.83
CA GLY A 77 -8.80 -3.36 4.39
C GLY A 77 -10.06 -3.02 3.60
N ILE A 78 -11.23 -3.50 4.05
CA ILE A 78 -12.53 -3.19 3.46
C ILE A 78 -12.83 -1.68 3.56
N ALA A 79 -12.61 -1.09 4.74
CA ALA A 79 -12.85 0.34 4.95
C ALA A 79 -11.98 1.20 4.02
N LEU A 80 -10.69 0.90 3.91
CA LEU A 80 -9.78 1.63 3.01
C LEU A 80 -10.16 1.47 1.54
N LEU A 81 -10.60 0.27 1.12
CA LEU A 81 -11.09 0.06 -0.24
C LEU A 81 -12.37 0.85 -0.52
N ALA A 82 -13.34 0.82 0.40
CA ALA A 82 -14.61 1.53 0.25
C ALA A 82 -14.38 3.05 0.17
N VAL A 83 -13.64 3.62 1.14
CA VAL A 83 -13.35 5.06 1.17
C VAL A 83 -12.49 5.45 -0.03
N GLY A 84 -11.44 4.68 -0.34
CA GLY A 84 -10.59 4.91 -1.50
C GLY A 84 -11.39 4.91 -2.81
N GLN A 85 -12.33 3.98 -2.98
CA GLN A 85 -13.18 3.93 -4.18
C GLN A 85 -14.07 5.17 -4.29
N VAL A 86 -14.73 5.57 -3.19
CA VAL A 86 -15.60 6.74 -3.16
C VAL A 86 -14.82 8.01 -3.49
N VAL A 87 -13.69 8.24 -2.81
CA VAL A 87 -12.85 9.43 -3.01
C VAL A 87 -12.21 9.45 -4.40
N PHE A 88 -11.85 8.29 -4.96
CA PHE A 88 -11.28 8.24 -6.31
C PHE A 88 -12.29 8.71 -7.37
N VAL A 89 -13.55 8.28 -7.25
CA VAL A 89 -14.64 8.64 -8.18
C VAL A 89 -15.10 10.08 -7.94
N ALA A 90 -15.32 10.45 -6.69
CA ALA A 90 -15.82 11.76 -6.27
C ALA A 90 -14.80 12.46 -5.34
N PRO A 91 -13.73 13.07 -5.88
CA PRO A 91 -12.65 13.63 -5.09
C PRO A 91 -13.07 14.79 -4.18
N GLY A 92 -14.17 15.49 -4.48
CA GLY A 92 -14.71 16.57 -3.64
C GLY A 92 -15.21 16.11 -2.28
N VAL A 93 -15.54 14.82 -2.11
CA VAL A 93 -15.83 14.24 -0.78
C VAL A 93 -14.60 14.31 0.13
N GLY A 94 -13.41 14.33 -0.48
CA GLY A 94 -12.15 14.49 0.22
C GLY A 94 -12.03 15.81 0.98
N ASP A 95 -12.67 16.87 0.49
CA ASP A 95 -12.51 18.22 1.02
C ASP A 95 -13.03 18.33 2.47
N ASP A 96 -14.03 17.51 2.83
CA ASP A 96 -14.63 17.49 4.18
C ASP A 96 -13.90 16.58 5.18
N ILE A 97 -13.11 15.62 4.69
CA ILE A 97 -12.46 14.58 5.51
C ILE A 97 -10.95 14.73 5.59
N TRP A 98 -10.37 15.62 4.77
CA TRP A 98 -8.95 15.87 4.75
C TRP A 98 -8.59 17.02 5.71
N PRO A 99 -7.45 16.95 6.44
CA PRO A 99 -7.14 17.97 7.44
C PRO A 99 -6.73 19.34 6.86
N TRP A 100 -6.48 19.43 5.55
CA TRP A 100 -6.08 20.66 4.86
C TRP A 100 -6.57 20.69 3.41
N PRO A 101 -6.63 21.85 2.75
CA PRO A 101 -7.03 21.95 1.35
C PRO A 101 -6.10 21.17 0.42
N VAL A 102 -6.68 20.40 -0.49
CA VAL A 102 -5.95 19.52 -1.42
C VAL A 102 -6.62 19.53 -2.78
N THR A 103 -5.81 19.37 -3.84
CA THR A 103 -6.35 19.35 -5.20
C THR A 103 -7.04 18.02 -5.50
N SER A 104 -7.97 18.00 -6.47
CA SER A 104 -8.61 16.74 -6.90
C SER A 104 -7.62 15.69 -7.40
N LEU A 105 -6.52 16.12 -8.05
CA LEU A 105 -5.44 15.22 -8.46
C LEU A 105 -4.77 14.59 -7.24
N THR A 106 -4.44 15.39 -6.23
CA THR A 106 -3.86 14.91 -4.97
C THR A 106 -4.81 13.94 -4.26
N MET A 107 -6.11 14.23 -4.22
CA MET A 107 -7.11 13.35 -3.60
C MET A 107 -7.23 12.01 -4.33
N ARG A 108 -7.24 12.00 -5.67
CA ARG A 108 -7.25 10.75 -6.45
C ARG A 108 -5.97 9.95 -6.27
N ALA A 109 -4.82 10.61 -6.18
CA ALA A 109 -3.55 9.95 -5.87
C ALA A 109 -3.57 9.31 -4.47
N MET A 110 -4.12 10.02 -3.48
CA MET A 110 -4.28 9.50 -2.13
C MET A 110 -5.26 8.32 -2.08
N ALA A 111 -6.37 8.42 -2.80
CA ALA A 111 -7.32 7.33 -2.95
C ALA A 111 -6.68 6.09 -3.58
N ALA A 112 -5.80 6.25 -4.58
CA ALA A 112 -5.04 5.13 -5.14
C ALA A 112 -4.15 4.44 -4.09
N TRP A 113 -3.57 5.18 -3.14
CA TRP A 113 -2.85 4.62 -2.00
C TRP A 113 -3.78 3.86 -1.04
N MET A 114 -4.95 4.41 -0.72
CA MET A 114 -5.95 3.72 0.12
C MET A 114 -6.39 2.40 -0.51
N LEU A 115 -6.63 2.41 -1.83
CA LEU A 115 -6.96 1.22 -2.61
C LEU A 115 -5.85 0.16 -2.56
N ALA A 116 -4.58 0.60 -2.68
CA ALA A 116 -3.41 -0.27 -2.61
C ALA A 116 -3.24 -0.90 -1.23
N LEU A 117 -3.28 -0.08 -0.17
CA LEU A 117 -3.16 -0.51 1.22
C LEU A 117 -4.31 -1.44 1.60
N GLY A 118 -5.55 -1.09 1.24
CA GLY A 118 -6.71 -1.93 1.50
C GLY A 118 -6.57 -3.31 0.85
N THR A 119 -6.13 -3.36 -0.42
CA THR A 119 -5.83 -4.63 -1.11
C THR A 119 -4.73 -5.42 -0.39
N ALA A 120 -3.66 -4.76 0.06
CA ALA A 120 -2.57 -5.42 0.76
C ALA A 120 -3.01 -6.00 2.11
N LEU A 121 -3.81 -5.27 2.90
CA LEU A 121 -4.35 -5.76 4.17
C LEU A 121 -5.27 -6.96 3.98
N LEU A 122 -6.11 -6.95 2.93
CA LEU A 122 -6.94 -8.10 2.57
C LEU A 122 -6.10 -9.30 2.11
N ALA A 123 -5.04 -9.07 1.33
CA ALA A 123 -4.12 -10.13 0.91
C ALA A 123 -3.41 -10.77 2.11
N ILE A 124 -2.94 -9.97 3.07
CA ILE A 124 -2.35 -10.45 4.33
C ILE A 124 -3.37 -11.28 5.13
N ALA A 125 -4.60 -10.79 5.26
CA ALA A 125 -5.66 -11.50 5.97
C ALA A 125 -6.10 -12.79 5.25
N TRP A 126 -5.99 -12.83 3.93
CA TRP A 126 -6.25 -14.00 3.10
C TRP A 126 -5.14 -15.03 3.23
N GLU A 127 -3.87 -14.60 3.22
CA GLU A 127 -2.69 -15.45 3.40
C GLU A 127 -2.73 -16.14 4.76
N ASN A 128 -3.06 -15.40 5.82
CA ASN A 128 -3.25 -15.91 7.18
C ASN A 128 -2.07 -16.78 7.67
N ASP A 129 -0.85 -16.39 7.32
CA ASP A 129 0.38 -17.02 7.79
C ASP A 129 1.39 -15.93 8.21
N ALA A 130 1.74 -15.93 9.49
CA ALA A 130 2.59 -14.93 10.13
C ALA A 130 3.98 -14.84 9.50
N ASP A 131 4.55 -15.96 9.04
CA ASP A 131 5.90 -15.99 8.48
C ASP A 131 5.92 -15.41 7.05
N ARG A 132 4.81 -15.50 6.33
CA ARG A 132 4.71 -15.01 4.94
C ARG A 132 4.41 -13.53 4.83
N ILE A 133 3.80 -12.95 5.86
CA ILE A 133 3.32 -11.56 5.81
C ILE A 133 4.37 -10.52 6.23
N VAL A 134 5.47 -10.96 6.85
CA VAL A 134 6.49 -10.08 7.44
C VAL A 134 7.13 -9.13 6.40
N PRO A 135 7.54 -9.59 5.20
CA PRO A 135 8.07 -8.67 4.18
C PRO A 135 7.03 -7.64 3.73
N GLY A 136 5.75 -8.03 3.70
CA GLY A 136 4.63 -7.12 3.38
C GLY A 136 4.40 -6.08 4.47
N ALA A 137 4.55 -6.44 5.75
CA ALA A 137 4.38 -5.54 6.88
C ALA A 137 5.40 -4.38 6.89
N LEU A 138 6.63 -4.62 6.43
CA LEU A 138 7.65 -3.56 6.29
C LEU A 138 7.22 -2.44 5.33
N GLY A 139 6.45 -2.76 4.29
CA GLY A 139 5.95 -1.77 3.34
C GLY A 139 4.85 -0.85 3.90
N ILE A 140 4.20 -1.25 5.00
CA ILE A 140 3.05 -0.54 5.57
C ILE A 140 3.49 0.56 6.54
N VAL A 141 4.60 0.39 7.27
CA VAL A 141 5.01 1.28 8.38
C VAL A 141 5.54 2.66 7.96
N PRO A 142 6.31 2.82 6.87
CA PRO A 142 6.85 4.13 6.49
C PRO A 142 5.77 5.17 6.18
N GLY A 143 4.64 4.73 5.60
CA GLY A 143 3.54 5.61 5.22
C GLY A 143 2.96 6.39 6.40
N PRO A 144 2.51 5.70 7.47
CA PRO A 144 2.02 6.37 8.66
C PRO A 144 3.03 7.30 9.34
N ALA A 145 4.31 6.94 9.35
CA ALA A 145 5.34 7.81 9.92
C ALA A 145 5.44 9.15 9.17
N LEU A 146 5.44 9.12 7.84
CA LEU A 146 5.50 10.33 7.02
C LEU A 146 4.24 11.19 7.17
N LEU A 147 3.07 10.57 7.24
CA LEU A 147 1.79 11.26 7.44
C LEU A 147 1.70 11.88 8.85
N ALA A 148 2.25 11.22 9.89
CA ALA A 148 2.36 11.79 11.24
C ALA A 148 3.26 13.04 11.25
N ILE A 149 4.40 12.99 10.55
CA ILE A 149 5.29 14.15 10.39
C ILE A 149 4.56 15.29 9.66
N GLY A 150 3.78 14.95 8.62
CA GLY A 150 2.93 15.91 7.90
C GLY A 150 1.96 16.62 8.84
N LEU A 151 1.23 15.87 9.65
CA LEU A 151 0.28 16.40 10.64
C LEU A 151 0.96 17.26 11.72
N ALA A 152 2.13 16.83 12.21
CA ALA A 152 2.90 17.60 13.19
C ALA A 152 3.42 18.92 12.62
N ARG A 153 3.73 18.95 11.32
CA ARG A 153 4.22 20.14 10.62
C ARG A 153 3.09 21.07 10.18
N PHE A 154 1.94 20.52 9.84
CA PHE A 154 0.77 21.23 9.33
C PHE A 154 -0.46 20.80 10.13
N PRO A 155 -0.68 21.41 11.33
CA PRO A 155 -1.83 21.09 12.14
C PRO A 155 -3.13 21.49 11.41
N PRO A 156 -4.20 20.69 11.51
CA PRO A 156 -5.46 20.97 10.83
C PRO A 156 -6.15 22.22 11.37
N ASP A 157 -6.81 22.93 10.46
CA ASP A 157 -7.74 24.01 10.81
C ASP A 157 -9.04 23.45 11.41
N ASP A 158 -9.50 22.27 10.93
CA ASP A 158 -10.63 21.52 11.50
C ASP A 158 -10.15 20.20 12.15
N TRP A 159 -10.27 20.14 13.47
CA TRP A 159 -9.87 18.97 14.24
C TRP A 159 -10.79 17.76 14.09
N ARG A 160 -11.99 17.90 13.51
CA ARG A 160 -12.86 16.76 13.19
C ARG A 160 -12.25 15.92 12.07
N ALA A 161 -11.86 16.55 10.96
CA ALA A 161 -11.11 15.90 9.88
C ALA A 161 -9.74 15.42 10.37
N GLY A 162 -9.06 16.23 11.20
CA GLY A 162 -7.83 15.84 11.87
C GLY A 162 -7.95 14.56 12.71
N ALA A 163 -9.05 14.40 13.47
CA ALA A 163 -9.28 13.21 14.29
C ALA A 163 -9.48 11.95 13.43
N VAL A 164 -10.26 12.04 12.35
CA VAL A 164 -10.43 10.91 11.40
C VAL A 164 -9.07 10.50 10.82
N TYR A 165 -8.28 11.48 10.41
CA TYR A 165 -6.93 11.26 9.89
C TYR A 165 -6.03 10.54 10.91
N VAL A 166 -6.00 11.01 12.16
CA VAL A 166 -5.22 10.39 13.25
C VAL A 166 -5.69 8.97 13.55
N VAL A 167 -7.00 8.71 13.58
CA VAL A 167 -7.55 7.39 13.85
C VAL A 167 -7.14 6.39 12.77
N VAL A 168 -7.29 6.77 11.50
CA VAL A 168 -6.87 5.92 10.36
C VAL A 168 -5.36 5.68 10.42
N LEU A 169 -4.59 6.73 10.68
CA LEU A 169 -3.14 6.67 10.80
C LEU A 169 -2.69 5.70 11.89
N ALA A 170 -3.27 5.85 13.08
CA ALA A 170 -2.98 5.01 14.23
C ALA A 170 -3.40 3.55 13.98
N ALA A 171 -4.54 3.32 13.32
CA ALA A 171 -4.99 1.97 12.97
C ALA A 171 -4.01 1.29 12.01
N VAL A 172 -3.62 1.95 10.92
CA VAL A 172 -2.67 1.39 9.93
C VAL A 172 -1.28 1.19 10.55
N ALA A 173 -0.80 2.16 11.34
CA ALA A 173 0.48 2.03 12.05
C ALA A 173 0.46 0.86 13.05
N SER A 174 -0.60 0.73 13.84
CA SER A 174 -0.75 -0.35 14.82
C SER A 174 -0.76 -1.71 14.14
N LEU A 175 -1.49 -1.85 13.03
CA LEU A 175 -1.49 -3.09 12.24
C LEU A 175 -0.10 -3.41 11.67
N GLY A 176 0.60 -2.42 11.12
CA GLY A 176 1.97 -2.60 10.62
C GLY A 176 2.95 -3.02 11.72
N LEU A 177 2.92 -2.33 12.87
CA LEU A 177 3.79 -2.63 14.03
C LEU A 177 3.49 -3.99 14.66
N LEU A 178 2.21 -4.34 14.80
CA LEU A 178 1.80 -5.69 15.24
C LEU A 178 2.24 -6.74 14.24
N GLY A 179 2.13 -6.47 12.94
CA GLY A 179 2.70 -7.30 11.86
C GLY A 179 4.20 -7.55 12.04
N LEU A 180 4.96 -6.49 12.36
CA LEU A 180 6.41 -6.60 12.64
C LEU A 180 6.72 -7.34 13.94
N SER A 181 5.82 -7.38 14.92
CA SER A 181 6.05 -8.17 16.14
C SER A 181 6.17 -9.67 15.85
N PHE A 182 5.59 -10.14 14.73
CA PHE A 182 5.74 -11.51 14.26
C PHE A 182 7.11 -11.79 13.59
N TRP A 183 7.93 -10.76 13.33
CA TRP A 183 9.27 -10.86 12.73
C TRP A 183 10.19 -11.81 13.49
N ARG A 184 10.09 -11.84 14.83
CA ARG A 184 10.93 -12.71 15.67
C ARG A 184 10.69 -14.21 15.39
N ARG A 185 9.47 -14.59 15.02
CA ARG A 185 9.13 -15.99 14.66
C ARG A 185 9.67 -16.34 13.28
N TRP A 186 9.55 -15.43 12.31
CA TRP A 186 10.08 -15.60 10.96
C TRP A 186 11.60 -15.82 10.92
N LEU A 187 12.37 -15.08 11.74
CA LEU A 187 13.82 -15.29 11.86
C LEU A 187 14.18 -16.66 12.45
N SER A 188 13.31 -17.24 13.28
CA SER A 188 13.54 -18.56 13.87
C SER A 188 13.19 -19.70 12.90
N SER A 189 12.19 -19.52 12.04
CA SER A 189 11.80 -20.54 11.04
C SER A 189 12.76 -20.59 9.85
N THR A 190 13.28 -19.45 9.39
CA THR A 190 14.29 -19.38 8.32
C THR A 190 15.62 -20.06 8.69
N ARG A 191 15.99 -20.07 9.97
CA ARG A 191 17.20 -20.77 10.47
C ARG A 191 17.04 -22.29 10.56
N ALA A 192 15.81 -22.81 10.53
CA ALA A 192 15.51 -24.23 10.70
C ALA A 192 15.47 -25.01 9.37
N VAL A 193 15.75 -24.38 8.22
CA VAL A 193 15.85 -25.07 6.93
C VAL A 193 17.01 -26.07 7.02
N PRO A 194 16.76 -27.40 7.00
CA PRO A 194 17.84 -28.38 7.06
C PRO A 194 18.70 -28.24 5.80
N THR A 195 20.02 -28.22 5.96
CA THR A 195 20.95 -28.37 4.85
C THR A 195 20.54 -29.61 4.04
N PRO A 196 20.38 -29.52 2.70
CA PRO A 196 20.03 -30.69 1.90
C PRO A 196 21.04 -31.80 2.21
N ALA A 197 20.55 -32.97 2.62
CA ALA A 197 21.42 -34.12 2.82
C ALA A 197 22.17 -34.38 1.51
N ALA A 198 23.51 -34.40 1.58
CA ALA A 198 24.35 -34.71 0.45
C ALA A 198 23.88 -36.04 -0.16
N ILE A 199 23.54 -36.02 -1.45
CA ILE A 199 23.20 -37.23 -2.18
C ILE A 199 24.46 -38.12 -2.16
N PRO A 200 24.40 -39.38 -1.70
CA PRO A 200 25.54 -40.27 -1.76
C PRO A 200 25.91 -40.49 -3.23
N GLU A 201 27.15 -40.20 -3.61
CA GLU A 201 27.67 -40.57 -4.92
C GLU A 201 27.71 -42.09 -5.01
N SER A 202 27.00 -42.64 -6.01
CA SER A 202 27.00 -44.06 -6.37
C SER A 202 27.85 -44.29 -7.62
#